data_AF-A0A378BVI1-F1
#
_entry.id   AF-A0A378BVI1-F1
#
_cell.length_a   1.000
_cell.length_b   1.000
_cell.length_c   1.000
_cell.angle_alpha   90.00
_cell.angle_beta   90.00
_cell.angle_gamma   90.00
#
_symmetry.space_group_name_H-M   'P 1'
#
loop_
_entity.id
_entity.type
_entity.pdbx_description
1 polymer ?
#
loop_
_entity_poly.entity_id
_entity_poly.type
_entity_poly.pdbx_seq_one_letter_code
_entity_poly.pdbx_strand_id
1 'polypeptide(L)'
;MSQETPASQTEARIKTKRRISPFWLLPVIALLIAAWLIWTSFDDRGSTITIDFQSANGIVPGRTPIRYQGVEVGTVQDISLSKDLSKIEVSASIKRDMKDALRKETQFWLVTPKASLAGVSGLDALVGGNYIGMMPGKGEPEDHFVALDTQPKYRINNGELMIHLQAPDLGSLNSGSLVYFRKIPVGRVYDYSLNANNQGGDHRCAN
;
A
#
# COMPACT_ATOMS: atom_id res chain seq x y z
N MET A 1 -92.73 50.31 28.12
CA MET A 1 -91.41 50.94 27.85
C MET A 1 -90.41 49.82 27.67
N SER A 2 -89.96 49.62 26.44
CA SER A 2 -88.97 48.61 26.07
C SER A 2 -87.60 49.03 26.58
N GLN A 3 -86.87 48.13 27.24
CA GLN A 3 -85.44 48.30 27.48
C GLN A 3 -84.71 47.18 26.75
N GLU A 4 -84.00 47.57 25.69
CA GLU A 4 -83.06 46.73 24.95
C GLU A 4 -81.83 46.48 25.82
N THR A 5 -81.48 45.20 25.99
CA THR A 5 -80.25 44.78 26.68
C THR A 5 -79.07 44.85 25.70
N PRO A 6 -77.94 45.50 26.02
CA PRO A 6 -76.82 45.63 25.09
C PRO A 6 -76.07 44.31 24.91
N ALA A 7 -75.85 43.93 23.66
CA ALA A 7 -75.06 42.76 23.30
C ALA A 7 -73.57 42.98 23.64
N SER A 8 -73.05 42.23 24.62
CA SER A 8 -71.64 42.22 24.99
C SER A 8 -70.80 41.51 23.91
N GLN A 9 -70.15 42.28 23.05
CA GLN A 9 -69.20 41.74 22.07
C GLN A 9 -67.96 41.22 22.81
N THR A 10 -67.84 39.89 22.90
CA THR A 10 -66.66 39.24 23.45
C THR A 10 -65.60 39.18 22.36
N GLU A 11 -64.68 40.13 22.34
CA GLU A 11 -63.48 40.04 21.49
C GLU A 11 -62.63 38.84 21.94
N ALA A 12 -62.52 37.84 21.06
CA ALA A 12 -61.70 36.66 21.29
C ALA A 12 -60.21 37.03 21.14
N ARG A 13 -59.53 37.24 22.27
CA ARG A 13 -58.08 37.45 22.29
C ARG A 13 -57.36 36.12 22.07
N ILE A 14 -57.00 35.84 20.83
CA ILE A 14 -56.28 34.62 20.42
C ILE A 14 -54.87 34.63 21.03
N LYS A 15 -54.65 33.85 22.09
CA LYS A 15 -53.31 33.51 22.58
C LYS A 15 -52.81 32.24 21.87
N THR A 16 -51.91 32.40 20.92
CA THR A 16 -51.21 31.29 20.26
C THR A 16 -50.19 30.65 21.21
N LYS A 17 -50.57 29.59 21.92
CA LYS A 17 -49.60 28.69 22.55
C LYS A 17 -48.89 27.89 21.47
N ARG A 18 -47.56 28.04 21.33
CA ARG A 18 -46.71 27.16 20.51
C ARG A 18 -46.87 25.72 21.00
N ARG A 19 -47.50 24.88 20.19
CA ARG A 19 -47.76 23.45 20.42
C ARG A 19 -46.69 22.55 19.79
N ILE A 20 -45.41 22.89 19.92
CA ILE A 20 -44.36 21.95 19.50
C ILE A 20 -44.05 21.09 20.71
N SER A 21 -44.64 19.89 20.73
CA SER A 21 -44.49 18.93 21.82
C SER A 21 -43.02 18.54 21.99
N PRO A 22 -42.47 18.49 23.22
CA PRO A 22 -41.08 18.09 23.47
C PRO A 22 -40.72 16.71 22.89
N PHE A 23 -41.72 15.86 22.67
CA PHE A 23 -41.56 14.54 22.06
C PHE A 23 -41.03 14.57 20.62
N TRP A 24 -41.11 15.71 19.91
CA TRP A 24 -40.54 15.83 18.56
C TRP A 24 -39.02 16.04 18.56
N LEU A 25 -38.39 16.29 19.71
CA LEU A 25 -36.92 16.31 19.82
C LEU A 25 -36.32 14.91 19.68
N LEU A 26 -37.01 13.88 20.15
CA LEU A 26 -36.52 12.49 20.12
C LEU A 26 -36.21 11.98 18.69
N PRO A 27 -37.11 12.13 17.69
CA PRO A 27 -36.77 11.76 16.31
C PRO A 27 -35.67 12.63 15.72
N VAL A 28 -35.59 13.92 16.05
CA VAL A 28 -34.52 14.81 15.56
C VAL A 28 -33.16 14.40 16.13
N ILE A 29 -33.08 14.07 17.43
CA ILE A 29 -31.85 13.60 18.06
C ILE A 29 -31.43 12.25 17.48
N ALA A 30 -32.37 11.32 17.27
CA ALA A 30 -32.07 10.04 16.62
C ALA A 30 -31.52 10.23 15.19
N LEU A 31 -32.09 11.17 14.42
CA LEU A 31 -31.62 11.51 13.08
C LEU A 31 -30.21 12.12 13.11
N LEU A 32 -29.92 12.99 14.08
CA LEU A 32 -28.60 13.57 14.28
C LEU A 32 -27.54 12.52 14.63
N ILE A 33 -27.87 11.56 15.51
CA ILE A 33 -26.96 10.47 15.86
C ILE A 33 -26.73 9.55 14.64
N ALA A 34 -27.77 9.24 13.88
CA ALA A 34 -27.65 8.44 12.65
C ALA A 34 -26.78 9.15 11.59
N ALA A 35 -27.02 10.44 11.36
CA ALA A 35 -26.22 11.25 10.45
C ALA A 35 -24.75 11.32 10.90
N TRP A 36 -24.51 11.48 12.21
CA TRP A 36 -23.16 11.46 12.79
C TRP A 36 -22.46 10.13 12.55
N LEU A 37 -23.12 9.00 12.85
CA LEU A 37 -22.56 7.67 12.64
C LEU A 37 -22.22 7.42 11.17
N ILE A 38 -23.10 7.80 10.25
CA ILE A 38 -22.85 7.72 8.80
C ILE A 38 -21.62 8.54 8.44
N TRP A 39 -21.50 9.78 8.91
CA TRP A 39 -20.36 10.66 8.61
C TRP A 39 -19.04 10.10 9.13
N THR A 40 -19.01 9.60 10.37
CA THR A 40 -17.79 8.99 10.95
C THR A 40 -17.37 7.72 10.20
N SER A 41 -18.33 6.96 9.68
CA SER A 41 -18.06 5.71 8.95
C SER A 41 -17.44 5.91 7.56
N PHE A 42 -17.44 7.15 7.04
CA PHE A 42 -16.77 7.49 5.79
C PHE A 42 -15.28 7.81 5.96
N ASP A 43 -14.81 8.18 7.15
CA ASP A 43 -13.44 8.68 7.35
C ASP A 43 -12.44 7.63 7.90
N ASP A 44 -12.93 6.50 8.43
CA ASP A 44 -12.10 5.45 9.05
C ASP A 44 -11.76 4.27 8.12
N ARG A 45 -12.15 4.32 6.85
CA ARG A 45 -11.79 3.28 5.88
C ARG A 45 -10.40 3.62 5.36
N GLY A 46 -9.39 2.84 5.77
CA GLY A 46 -8.02 2.93 5.24
C GLY A 46 -7.99 3.03 3.71
N SER A 47 -6.90 3.57 3.14
CA SER A 47 -6.82 3.76 1.69
C SER A 47 -6.78 2.40 1.01
N THR A 48 -7.81 2.06 0.24
CA THR A 48 -7.80 0.87 -0.60
C THR A 48 -7.04 1.18 -1.87
N ILE A 49 -6.00 0.41 -2.14
CA ILE A 49 -5.21 0.49 -3.38
C ILE A 49 -5.34 -0.80 -4.17
N THR A 50 -5.11 -0.70 -5.47
CA THR A 50 -5.04 -1.84 -6.38
C THR A 50 -3.62 -1.99 -6.91
N ILE A 51 -3.05 -3.19 -6.81
CA ILE A 51 -1.70 -3.50 -7.26
C ILE A 51 -1.78 -4.62 -8.31
N ASP A 52 -1.30 -4.33 -9.52
CA ASP A 52 -1.20 -5.29 -10.62
C ASP A 52 0.03 -6.18 -10.44
N PHE A 53 -0.15 -7.49 -10.35
CA PHE A 53 0.91 -8.49 -10.37
C PHE A 53 0.83 -9.35 -11.62
N GLN A 54 2.00 -9.79 -12.13
CA GLN A 54 2.07 -10.83 -13.16
C GLN A 54 1.72 -12.22 -12.60
N SER A 55 2.04 -12.47 -11.33
CA SER A 55 1.72 -13.70 -10.61
C SER A 55 1.41 -13.39 -9.14
N ALA A 56 0.32 -13.97 -8.62
CA ALA A 56 -0.07 -13.86 -7.22
C ALA A 56 0.24 -15.12 -6.41
N ASN A 57 1.20 -15.92 -6.86
CA ASN A 57 1.58 -17.15 -6.18
C ASN A 57 1.98 -16.88 -4.73
N GLY A 58 1.17 -17.41 -3.82
CA GLY A 58 1.40 -17.29 -2.39
C GLY A 58 0.98 -15.94 -1.77
N ILE A 59 0.21 -15.12 -2.50
CA ILE A 59 -0.55 -14.00 -1.92
C ILE A 59 -1.90 -14.55 -1.45
N VAL A 60 -2.29 -14.25 -0.22
CA VAL A 60 -3.54 -14.73 0.38
C VAL A 60 -4.31 -13.56 0.99
N PRO A 61 -5.59 -13.35 0.59
CA PRO A 61 -6.46 -12.35 1.18
C PRO A 61 -6.55 -12.49 2.70
N GLY A 62 -6.49 -11.36 3.41
CA GLY A 62 -6.54 -11.27 4.87
C GLY A 62 -5.32 -11.81 5.61
N ARG A 63 -4.31 -12.34 4.91
CA ARG A 63 -3.11 -12.94 5.54
C ARG A 63 -1.79 -12.36 5.05
N THR A 64 -1.70 -11.91 3.81
CA THR A 64 -0.46 -11.34 3.28
C THR A 64 -0.32 -9.88 3.72
N PRO A 65 0.69 -9.54 4.55
CA PRO A 65 0.91 -8.17 4.96
C PRO A 65 1.68 -7.40 3.90
N ILE A 66 1.43 -6.09 3.84
CA ILE A 66 2.26 -5.13 3.13
C ILE A 66 3.23 -4.54 4.16
N ARG A 67 4.53 -4.57 3.86
CA ARG A 67 5.59 -4.13 4.76
C ARG A 67 6.46 -3.05 4.14
N TYR A 68 6.72 -2.02 4.92
CA TYR A 68 7.75 -1.02 4.64
C TYR A 68 8.83 -1.13 5.71
N GLN A 69 10.09 -1.34 5.30
CA GLN A 69 11.23 -1.51 6.22
C GLN A 69 10.97 -2.54 7.35
N GLY A 70 10.23 -3.61 7.05
CA GLY A 70 9.90 -4.66 8.01
C GLY A 70 8.67 -4.37 8.90
N VAL A 71 8.13 -3.16 8.88
CA VAL A 71 6.91 -2.77 9.61
C VAL A 71 5.69 -3.02 8.76
N GLU A 72 4.65 -3.61 9.34
CA GLU A 72 3.37 -3.82 8.67
C GLU A 72 2.59 -2.51 8.50
N VAL A 73 2.35 -2.15 7.25
CA VAL A 73 1.70 -0.90 6.82
C VAL A 73 0.34 -1.12 6.16
N GLY A 74 -0.02 -2.38 5.89
CA GLY A 74 -1.30 -2.73 5.28
C GLY A 74 -1.47 -4.23 5.13
N THR A 75 -2.59 -4.63 4.56
CA THR A 75 -2.95 -6.03 4.38
C THR A 75 -3.72 -6.22 3.07
N VAL A 76 -3.44 -7.31 2.37
CA VAL A 76 -4.20 -7.69 1.17
C VAL A 76 -5.63 -8.06 1.57
N GLN A 77 -6.61 -7.51 0.87
CA GLN A 77 -8.03 -7.73 1.13
C GLN A 77 -8.69 -8.65 0.11
N ASP A 78 -8.34 -8.53 -1.16
CA ASP A 78 -8.94 -9.33 -2.23
C ASP A 78 -7.97 -9.54 -3.40
N ILE A 79 -8.22 -10.58 -4.19
CA ILE A 79 -7.46 -10.92 -5.39
C ILE A 79 -8.44 -11.22 -6.52
N SER A 80 -8.37 -10.43 -7.58
CA SER A 80 -9.16 -10.60 -8.80
C SER A 80 -8.25 -10.76 -10.01
N LEU A 81 -8.77 -11.35 -11.07
CA LEU A 81 -8.10 -11.39 -12.36
C LEU A 81 -8.60 -10.23 -13.21
N SER A 82 -7.70 -9.57 -13.96
CA SER A 82 -8.09 -8.51 -14.87
C SER A 82 -9.04 -9.03 -15.96
N LYS A 83 -9.83 -8.14 -16.57
CA LYS A 83 -10.86 -8.53 -17.56
C LYS A 83 -10.28 -9.25 -18.79
N ASP A 84 -9.05 -8.95 -19.14
CA ASP A 84 -8.28 -9.55 -20.24
C ASP A 84 -7.47 -10.79 -19.83
N LEU A 85 -7.57 -11.22 -18.57
CA LEU A 85 -6.82 -12.31 -17.95
C LEU A 85 -5.28 -12.17 -18.04
N SER A 86 -4.78 -10.97 -18.34
CA SER A 86 -3.33 -10.73 -18.52
C SER A 86 -2.61 -10.45 -17.20
N LYS A 87 -3.35 -10.02 -16.16
CA LYS A 87 -2.82 -9.56 -14.89
C LYS A 87 -3.69 -10.00 -13.72
N ILE A 88 -3.09 -10.03 -12.54
CA ILE A 88 -3.78 -10.27 -11.28
C ILE A 88 -3.85 -8.94 -10.52
N GLU A 89 -5.07 -8.46 -10.28
CA GLU A 89 -5.36 -7.26 -9.52
C GLU A 89 -5.49 -7.63 -8.04
N VAL A 90 -4.58 -7.11 -7.22
CA VAL A 90 -4.58 -7.33 -5.77
C VAL A 90 -5.08 -6.07 -5.09
N SER A 91 -6.25 -6.16 -4.46
CA SER A 91 -6.79 -5.06 -3.65
C SER A 91 -6.23 -5.15 -2.24
N ALA A 92 -5.66 -4.06 -1.75
CA ALA A 92 -5.07 -4.01 -0.41
C ALA A 92 -5.50 -2.77 0.36
N SER A 93 -5.64 -2.93 1.68
CA SER A 93 -5.93 -1.83 2.59
C SER A 93 -4.63 -1.34 3.23
N ILE A 94 -4.36 -0.06 3.05
CA ILE A 94 -3.20 0.64 3.62
C ILE A 94 -3.64 1.48 4.81
N LYS A 95 -2.85 1.47 5.87
CA LYS A 95 -3.08 2.28 7.06
C LYS A 95 -3.07 3.78 6.71
N ARG A 96 -3.87 4.57 7.44
CA ARG A 96 -4.08 5.99 7.16
C ARG A 96 -2.81 6.84 7.28
N ASP A 97 -1.90 6.45 8.16
CA ASP A 97 -0.57 7.05 8.36
C ASP A 97 0.35 6.92 7.12
N MET A 98 0.09 5.93 6.26
CA MET A 98 0.86 5.68 5.05
C MET A 98 0.20 6.24 3.79
N LYS A 99 -0.93 6.94 3.91
CA LYS A 99 -1.64 7.54 2.77
C LYS A 99 -0.75 8.53 1.99
N ASP A 100 0.06 9.32 2.68
CA ASP A 100 0.97 10.27 2.03
C ASP A 100 2.12 9.60 1.29
N ALA A 101 2.42 8.34 1.57
CA ALA A 101 3.43 7.54 0.90
C ALA A 101 2.91 6.83 -0.36
N LEU A 102 1.61 6.89 -0.64
CA LEU A 102 1.00 6.35 -1.86
C LEU A 102 1.07 7.39 -2.98
N ARG A 103 2.19 7.38 -3.70
CA ARG A 103 2.50 8.33 -4.77
C ARG A 103 2.83 7.59 -6.05
N LYS A 104 2.74 8.27 -7.19
CA LYS A 104 3.02 7.70 -8.52
C LYS A 104 4.31 6.88 -8.63
N GLU A 105 5.38 7.27 -7.93
CA GLU A 105 6.67 6.55 -7.96
C GLU A 105 6.82 5.51 -6.83
N THR A 106 5.76 5.23 -6.07
CA THR A 106 5.77 4.20 -5.03
C THR A 106 5.81 2.82 -5.65
N GLN A 107 6.75 2.00 -5.18
CA GLN A 107 7.04 0.69 -5.75
C GLN A 107 6.59 -0.41 -4.80
N PHE A 108 6.02 -1.46 -5.39
CA PHE A 108 5.62 -2.67 -4.67
C PHE A 108 6.29 -3.89 -5.29
N TRP A 109 6.62 -4.90 -4.50
CA TRP A 109 7.15 -6.17 -4.99
C TRP A 109 6.79 -7.32 -4.05
N LEU A 110 6.65 -8.53 -4.59
CA LEU A 110 6.40 -9.72 -3.77
C LEU A 110 7.72 -10.26 -3.23
N VAL A 111 7.80 -10.46 -1.91
CA VAL A 111 8.93 -11.15 -1.27
C VAL A 111 8.51 -12.57 -0.92
N THR A 112 9.20 -13.53 -1.54
CA THR A 112 9.04 -14.96 -1.26
C THR A 112 10.28 -15.49 -0.53
N PRO A 113 10.10 -16.31 0.53
CA PRO A 113 11.21 -16.94 1.21
C PRO A 113 11.91 -17.92 0.27
N LYS A 114 13.22 -17.78 0.11
CA LYS A 114 14.05 -18.74 -0.61
C LYS A 114 14.69 -19.69 0.40
N ALA A 115 14.46 -20.98 0.25
CA ALA A 115 15.18 -21.99 1.02
C ALA A 115 16.62 -22.07 0.49
N SER A 116 17.58 -21.49 1.21
CA SER A 116 19.00 -21.64 0.92
C SER A 116 19.64 -22.55 1.97
N LEU A 117 20.23 -23.67 1.53
CA LEU A 117 21.00 -24.57 2.40
C LEU A 117 22.35 -23.98 2.83
N ALA A 118 22.72 -22.78 2.35
CA ALA A 118 24.04 -22.19 2.55
C ALA A 118 24.20 -21.29 3.80
N GLY A 119 23.18 -21.20 4.66
CA GLY A 119 23.32 -20.59 5.99
C GLY A 119 22.53 -19.29 6.20
N VAL A 120 21.76 -19.31 7.30
CA VAL A 120 21.33 -18.20 8.17
C VAL A 120 21.12 -16.81 7.53
N SER A 121 20.32 -16.72 6.48
CA SER A 121 19.65 -15.47 6.10
C SER A 121 18.28 -15.80 5.53
N GLY A 122 17.21 -15.23 6.12
CA GLY A 122 15.82 -15.48 5.72
C GLY A 122 15.01 -16.46 6.57
N LEU A 123 15.51 -16.90 7.74
CA LEU A 123 14.74 -17.72 8.69
C LEU A 123 13.46 -17.00 9.19
N ASP A 124 13.47 -15.67 9.27
CA ASP A 124 12.27 -14.88 9.61
C ASP A 124 11.14 -15.03 8.58
N ALA A 125 11.48 -15.25 7.31
CA ALA A 125 10.51 -15.43 6.22
C ALA A 125 10.02 -16.88 6.09
N LEU A 126 10.81 -17.86 6.57
CA LEU A 126 10.35 -19.26 6.66
C LEU A 126 9.22 -19.44 7.70
N VAL A 127 9.19 -18.60 8.73
CA VAL A 127 8.11 -18.59 9.75
C VAL A 127 7.02 -17.58 9.40
N GLY A 128 7.37 -16.45 8.79
CA GLY A 128 6.45 -15.33 8.53
C GLY A 128 5.63 -15.41 7.23
N GLY A 129 5.98 -16.30 6.30
CA GLY A 129 5.31 -16.43 5.00
C GLY A 129 5.61 -15.29 4.03
N ASN A 130 4.91 -15.27 2.89
CA ASN A 130 5.08 -14.25 1.86
C ASN A 130 4.54 -12.90 2.33
N TYR A 131 5.19 -11.82 1.92
CA TYR A 131 4.73 -10.47 2.15
C TYR A 131 5.01 -9.58 0.95
N ILE A 132 4.29 -8.47 0.84
CA ILE A 132 4.53 -7.47 -0.21
C ILE A 132 5.40 -6.37 0.39
N GLY A 133 6.53 -6.09 -0.24
CA GLY A 133 7.37 -4.94 0.08
C GLY A 133 6.82 -3.67 -0.54
N MET A 134 6.94 -2.55 0.18
CA MET A 134 6.63 -1.21 -0.29
C MET A 134 7.90 -0.35 -0.28
N MET A 135 8.05 0.57 -1.24
CA MET A 135 9.04 1.65 -1.20
C MET A 135 8.36 2.95 -1.65
N PRO A 136 8.20 3.94 -0.75
CA PRO A 136 7.63 5.24 -1.09
C PRO A 136 8.45 5.97 -2.14
N GLY A 137 7.75 6.62 -3.08
CA GLY A 137 8.35 7.48 -4.09
C GLY A 137 7.83 8.92 -4.02
N LYS A 138 8.18 9.72 -5.03
CA LYS A 138 7.65 11.08 -5.20
C LYS A 138 6.50 11.08 -6.20
N GLY A 139 5.94 12.26 -6.44
CA GLY A 139 4.91 12.50 -7.43
C GLY A 139 3.52 12.74 -6.82
N GLU A 140 2.52 12.67 -7.68
CA GLU A 140 1.12 12.88 -7.30
C GLU A 140 0.55 11.67 -6.55
N PRO A 141 -0.50 11.85 -5.73
CA PRO A 141 -1.23 10.74 -5.13
C PRO A 141 -1.72 9.75 -6.20
N GLU A 142 -1.57 8.46 -5.91
CA GLU A 142 -1.96 7.39 -6.83
C GLU A 142 -2.53 6.22 -6.02
N ASP A 143 -3.57 5.57 -6.54
CA ASP A 143 -4.23 4.43 -5.90
C ASP A 143 -4.09 3.13 -6.71
N HIS A 144 -3.55 3.21 -7.94
CA HIS A 144 -3.28 2.06 -8.80
C HIS A 144 -1.79 1.91 -9.08
N PHE A 145 -1.26 0.71 -8.83
CA PHE A 145 0.17 0.44 -8.91
C PHE A 145 0.45 -0.80 -9.73
N VAL A 146 1.65 -0.86 -10.31
CA VAL A 146 2.17 -2.07 -10.95
C VAL A 146 3.31 -2.61 -10.10
N ALA A 147 3.20 -3.87 -9.70
CA ALA A 147 4.24 -4.52 -8.93
C ALA A 147 5.48 -4.79 -9.78
N LEU A 148 6.65 -4.61 -9.17
CA LEU A 148 7.94 -5.01 -9.72
C LEU A 148 8.16 -6.51 -9.49
N ASP A 149 8.78 -7.15 -10.48
CA ASP A 149 9.10 -8.58 -10.42
C ASP A 149 10.15 -8.92 -9.36
N THR A 150 11.03 -7.96 -9.06
CA THR A 150 12.11 -8.12 -8.09
C THR A 150 12.21 -6.89 -7.20
N GLN A 151 12.78 -7.09 -6.01
CA GLN A 151 13.03 -6.00 -5.07
C GLN A 151 13.89 -4.92 -5.75
N PRO A 152 13.48 -3.64 -5.72
CA PRO A 152 14.29 -2.56 -6.21
C PRO A 152 15.55 -2.44 -5.37
N LYS A 153 16.70 -2.28 -6.03
CA LYS A 153 17.99 -2.11 -5.36
C LYS A 153 17.96 -0.83 -4.55
N TYR A 154 17.97 -0.98 -3.24
CA TYR A 154 17.96 0.14 -2.30
C TYR A 154 19.26 0.94 -2.51
N ARG A 155 19.15 2.14 -3.08
CA ARG A 155 20.24 3.12 -3.06
C ARG A 155 20.22 3.83 -1.70
N ILE A 156 20.45 3.10 -0.60
CA ILE A 156 20.84 3.84 0.60
C ILE A 156 22.25 4.32 0.34
N ASN A 157 22.41 5.62 0.17
CA ASN A 157 23.71 6.24 0.30
C ASN A 157 24.09 6.23 1.78
N ASN A 158 24.46 5.05 2.29
CA ASN A 158 24.90 4.82 3.66
C ASN A 158 26.37 5.27 3.87
N GLY A 159 26.93 6.04 2.93
CA GLY A 159 28.37 6.26 2.83
C GLY A 159 29.15 5.06 2.29
N GLU A 160 28.46 4.02 1.81
CA GLU A 160 29.10 2.88 1.14
C GLU A 160 29.58 3.26 -0.27
N LEU A 161 30.84 2.97 -0.57
CA LEU A 161 31.44 3.24 -1.87
C LEU A 161 31.04 2.15 -2.86
N MET A 162 30.13 2.48 -3.78
CA MET A 162 29.77 1.64 -4.92
C MET A 162 30.78 1.86 -6.06
N ILE A 163 31.44 0.78 -6.50
CA ILE A 163 32.39 0.80 -7.61
C ILE A 163 31.92 -0.17 -8.69
N HIS A 164 31.93 0.26 -9.94
CA HIS A 164 31.69 -0.62 -11.09
C HIS A 164 33.01 -1.19 -11.58
N LEU A 165 33.11 -2.52 -11.64
CA LEU A 165 34.24 -3.21 -12.24
C LEU A 165 33.79 -3.84 -13.55
N GLN A 166 34.63 -3.73 -14.58
CA GLN A 166 34.41 -4.36 -15.87
C GLN A 166 35.37 -5.54 -16.01
N ALA A 167 34.83 -6.69 -16.38
CA ALA A 167 35.58 -7.91 -16.65
C ALA A 167 35.07 -8.54 -17.95
N PRO A 168 35.92 -9.28 -18.69
CA PRO A 168 35.51 -9.94 -19.93
C PRO A 168 34.48 -11.06 -19.71
N ASP A 169 34.50 -11.70 -18.54
CA ASP A 169 33.53 -12.69 -18.11
C ASP A 169 33.21 -12.54 -16.61
N LEU A 170 32.20 -13.29 -16.13
CA LEU A 170 31.81 -13.31 -14.71
C LEU A 170 32.68 -14.26 -13.87
N GLY A 171 33.35 -15.23 -14.51
CA GLY A 171 34.07 -16.31 -13.83
C GLY A 171 33.21 -17.05 -12.80
N SER A 172 33.72 -17.20 -11.58
CA SER A 172 33.04 -17.84 -10.43
C SER A 172 32.40 -16.84 -9.46
N LEU A 173 32.24 -15.58 -9.87
CA LEU A 173 31.66 -14.54 -9.02
C LEU A 173 30.13 -14.67 -8.98
N ASN A 174 29.56 -14.54 -7.79
CA ASN A 174 28.13 -14.48 -7.56
C ASN A 174 27.78 -13.19 -6.81
N SER A 175 26.51 -12.79 -6.83
CA SER A 175 26.03 -11.76 -5.91
C SER A 175 26.30 -12.23 -4.47
N GLY A 176 26.93 -11.38 -3.66
CA GLY A 176 27.37 -11.69 -2.30
C GLY A 176 28.82 -12.17 -2.17
N SER A 177 29.54 -12.46 -3.26
CA SER A 177 30.96 -12.83 -3.20
C SER A 177 31.79 -11.77 -2.47
N LEU A 178 32.72 -12.19 -1.59
CA LEU A 178 33.52 -11.28 -0.77
C LEU A 178 34.64 -10.62 -1.60
N VAL A 179 34.83 -9.32 -1.38
CA VAL A 179 35.97 -8.54 -1.91
C VAL A 179 37.01 -8.41 -0.81
N TYR A 180 38.25 -8.78 -1.13
CA TYR A 180 39.35 -8.79 -0.17
C TYR A 180 40.38 -7.72 -0.48
N PHE A 181 40.89 -7.08 0.57
CA PHE A 181 42.12 -6.31 0.52
C PHE A 181 43.09 -6.89 1.54
N ARG A 182 44.27 -7.33 1.08
CA ARG A 182 45.27 -7.99 1.96
C ARG A 182 44.69 -9.14 2.80
N LYS A 183 43.85 -9.98 2.19
CA LYS A 183 43.14 -11.12 2.83
C LYS A 183 42.12 -10.73 3.90
N ILE A 184 41.82 -9.45 4.08
CA ILE A 184 40.75 -8.97 4.96
C ILE A 184 39.52 -8.70 4.09
N PRO A 185 38.33 -9.20 4.45
CA PRO A 185 37.10 -8.89 3.73
C PRO A 185 36.75 -7.41 3.94
N VAL A 186 36.69 -6.65 2.84
CA VAL A 186 36.42 -5.20 2.86
C VAL A 186 35.17 -4.81 2.08
N GLY A 187 34.53 -5.76 1.41
CA GLY A 187 33.32 -5.50 0.63
C GLY A 187 32.69 -6.77 0.09
N ARG A 188 31.62 -6.59 -0.71
CA ARG A 188 30.87 -7.67 -1.34
C ARG A 188 30.46 -7.28 -2.75
N VAL A 189 30.40 -8.25 -3.65
CA VAL A 189 29.80 -8.09 -4.98
C VAL A 189 28.30 -7.85 -4.77
N TYR A 190 27.81 -6.68 -5.14
CA TYR A 190 26.40 -6.33 -4.97
C TYR A 190 25.55 -6.98 -6.05
N ASP A 191 25.87 -6.74 -7.31
CA ASP A 191 25.23 -7.38 -8.46
C ASP A 191 26.13 -7.36 -9.70
N TYR A 192 25.76 -8.11 -10.73
CA TYR A 192 26.39 -8.12 -12.04
C TYR A 192 25.34 -7.94 -13.14
N SER A 193 25.72 -7.28 -14.22
CA SER A 193 24.88 -7.12 -15.40
C SER A 193 25.75 -7.11 -16.64
N LEU A 194 25.23 -7.67 -17.73
CA LEU A 194 25.87 -7.54 -19.04
C LEU A 194 25.85 -6.06 -19.45
N ASN A 195 27.03 -5.53 -19.80
CA ASN A 195 27.11 -4.20 -20.36
C ASN A 195 26.53 -4.24 -21.79
N ALA A 196 25.56 -3.38 -22.09
CA ALA A 196 24.84 -3.34 -23.36
C ALA A 196 25.74 -2.99 -24.58
N ASN A 197 27.04 -2.78 -24.37
CA ASN A 197 27.99 -2.39 -25.41
C ASN A 197 28.68 -3.56 -26.14
N ASN A 198 28.27 -4.82 -25.90
CA ASN A 198 28.74 -5.93 -26.71
C ASN A 198 27.90 -6.06 -27.98
N GLN A 199 28.39 -5.39 -29.01
CA GLN A 199 28.27 -5.81 -30.40
C GLN A 199 28.32 -7.35 -30.47
N GLY A 200 27.21 -7.93 -30.90
CA GLY A 200 27.17 -9.31 -31.35
C GLY A 200 28.10 -9.44 -32.56
N GLY A 201 29.29 -9.95 -32.32
CA GLY A 201 30.26 -10.34 -33.34
C GLY A 201 30.70 -11.76 -33.06
N ASP A 202 30.16 -12.68 -33.86
CA ASP A 202 30.69 -14.02 -34.09
C ASP A 202 32.22 -14.00 -34.14
N HIS A 203 32.88 -14.49 -33.09
CA HIS A 203 34.25 -14.93 -33.17
C HIS A 203 34.28 -16.43 -32.89
N ARG A 204 34.04 -17.19 -33.97
CA ARG A 204 34.55 -18.54 -34.14
C ARG A 204 36.00 -18.59 -33.65
N CYS A 205 36.27 -19.50 -32.73
CA CYS A 205 37.58 -20.12 -32.64
C CYS A 205 37.35 -21.63 -32.58
N ALA A 206 37.58 -22.25 -33.74
CA ALA A 206 37.96 -23.64 -33.81
C ALA A 206 39.37 -23.77 -33.20
N ASN A 207 39.54 -24.65 -32.22
CA ASN A 207 40.27 -25.91 -32.36
C ASN A 207 40.02 -26.76 -31.11
#